data_AF-A0A6J5GR70-F1
#
_entry.id   AF-A0A6J5GR70-F1
#
_cell.length_a   1.000
_cell.length_b   1.000
_cell.length_c   1.000
_cell.angle_alpha   90.00
_cell.angle_beta   90.00
_cell.angle_gamma   90.00
#
_symmetry.space_group_name_H-M   'P 1'
#
loop_
_entity.id
_entity.type
_entity.pdbx_description
1 polymer ?
#
loop_
_entity_poly.entity_id
_entity_poly.type
_entity_poly.pdbx_seq_one_letter_code
_entity_poly.pdbx_strand_id
1 'polypeptide(L)'
;MYTLSTPNAVLNSPTLAGLFPLFKDDRVRETDTCFIRLAGAEAGERITRYNGALALRMPGTARSIVTEMLHEIRRAGAFVRPDGSHREPWEVLANDWNGLFEFVEFCRNPNLLLSSDQIEAATAEARAAGKHFVLSDVCIETMERLFGFGYCGPRLPGSREVHSLHSLHVAYALLANLPVPDMVLEAYRTDPEAFRYSEWGEVLVRVPRLRGVIPGAKLRTIASVMRHNGKPIDEQNADILTMLARLLLDDPPYPHAEDVLHAHGLIDDLPLPETFSKPVDVGEPVSPLA
;
A
#
# COMPACT_ATOMS: atom_id res chain seq x y z
N MET A 1 11.09 -10.46 -19.98
CA MET A 1 11.72 -10.90 -18.71
C MET A 1 13.19 -10.59 -18.80
N TYR A 2 13.71 -9.92 -17.78
CA TYR A 2 15.10 -9.48 -17.69
C TYR A 2 15.82 -10.31 -16.65
N THR A 3 17.09 -10.59 -16.94
CA THR A 3 17.97 -11.31 -16.03
C THR A 3 19.19 -10.46 -15.73
N LEU A 4 19.37 -10.15 -14.45
CA LEU A 4 20.53 -9.48 -13.92
C LEU A 4 21.47 -10.54 -13.33
N SER A 5 22.65 -10.70 -13.92
CA SER A 5 23.62 -11.69 -13.48
C SER A 5 24.92 -11.04 -13.03
N THR A 6 25.45 -11.55 -11.93
CA THR A 6 26.77 -11.27 -11.36
C THR A 6 27.48 -12.60 -11.10
N PRO A 7 28.77 -12.60 -10.75
CA PRO A 7 29.46 -13.83 -10.37
C PRO A 7 28.80 -14.60 -9.20
N ASN A 8 28.06 -13.88 -8.34
CA ASN A 8 27.52 -14.40 -7.08
C ASN A 8 25.98 -14.51 -7.05
N ALA A 9 25.28 -13.99 -8.07
CA ALA A 9 23.82 -13.94 -8.07
C ALA A 9 23.25 -13.91 -9.49
N VAL A 10 22.08 -14.53 -9.65
CA VAL A 10 21.23 -14.38 -10.83
C VAL A 10 19.85 -13.97 -10.33
N LEU A 11 19.43 -12.76 -10.69
CA LEU A 11 18.17 -12.15 -10.29
C LEU A 11 17.32 -11.89 -11.53
N ASN A 12 16.01 -11.96 -11.38
CA ASN A 12 15.09 -11.80 -12.49
C ASN A 12 14.07 -10.72 -12.19
N SER A 13 13.66 -10.01 -13.23
CA SER A 13 12.57 -9.04 -13.17
C SER A 13 11.67 -9.20 -14.40
N PRO A 14 10.33 -9.12 -14.26
CA PRO A 14 9.45 -9.11 -15.40
C PRO A 14 9.59 -7.84 -16.26
N THR A 15 10.03 -6.72 -15.65
CA THR A 15 10.12 -5.39 -16.28
C THR A 15 11.47 -4.73 -16.02
N LEU A 16 11.87 -3.75 -16.84
CA LEU A 16 13.06 -2.95 -16.62
C LEU A 16 12.95 -2.13 -15.33
N ALA A 17 11.77 -1.58 -15.03
CA ALA A 17 11.54 -0.85 -13.78
C ALA A 17 11.74 -1.74 -12.54
N GLY A 18 11.39 -3.03 -12.62
CA GLY A 18 11.64 -3.98 -11.56
C GLY A 18 13.12 -4.34 -11.35
N LEU A 19 14.05 -3.86 -12.19
CA LEU A 19 15.49 -3.98 -11.94
C LEU A 19 15.97 -3.03 -10.83
N PHE A 20 15.30 -1.89 -10.64
CA PHE A 20 15.76 -0.88 -9.67
C PHE A 20 15.75 -1.37 -8.22
N PRO A 21 14.73 -2.12 -7.74
CA PRO A 21 14.80 -2.78 -6.44
C PRO A 21 15.98 -3.75 -6.34
N LEU A 22 16.30 -4.49 -7.42
CA LEU A 22 17.41 -5.44 -7.46
C LEU A 22 18.79 -4.76 -7.35
N PHE A 23 18.91 -3.49 -7.72
CA PHE A 23 20.15 -2.72 -7.52
C PHE A 23 20.47 -2.46 -6.04
N LYS A 24 19.50 -2.65 -5.14
CA LYS A 24 19.71 -2.55 -3.68
C LYS A 24 20.24 -3.84 -3.07
N ASP A 25 20.20 -4.97 -3.79
CA ASP A 25 20.77 -6.24 -3.33
C ASP A 25 22.29 -6.09 -3.15
N ASP A 26 22.80 -6.41 -1.95
CA ASP A 26 24.21 -6.20 -1.61
C ASP A 26 25.15 -6.92 -2.60
N ARG A 27 24.77 -8.13 -3.06
CA ARG A 27 25.56 -8.92 -4.02
C ARG A 27 25.68 -8.21 -5.36
N VAL A 28 24.66 -7.46 -5.75
CA VAL A 28 24.66 -6.67 -6.99
C VAL A 28 25.38 -5.34 -6.77
N ARG A 29 25.06 -4.66 -5.67
CA ARG A 29 25.59 -3.33 -5.34
C ARG A 29 27.11 -3.33 -5.20
N GLU A 30 27.67 -4.39 -4.62
CA GLU A 30 29.12 -4.54 -4.40
C GLU A 30 29.89 -5.07 -5.62
N THR A 31 29.19 -5.62 -6.63
CA THR A 31 29.83 -6.15 -7.83
C THR A 31 30.25 -5.01 -8.77
N ASP A 32 31.49 -5.01 -9.25
CA ASP A 32 31.93 -4.07 -10.29
C ASP A 32 31.08 -4.17 -11.56
N THR A 33 30.72 -3.02 -12.12
CA THR A 33 29.78 -2.93 -13.26
C THR A 33 30.21 -3.77 -14.47
N CYS A 34 31.51 -3.98 -14.67
CA CYS A 34 32.04 -4.81 -15.76
C CYS A 34 31.67 -6.30 -15.64
N PHE A 35 31.34 -6.78 -14.44
CA PHE A 35 30.90 -8.14 -14.16
C PHE A 35 29.37 -8.26 -14.05
N ILE A 36 28.65 -7.14 -14.14
CA ILE A 36 27.19 -7.14 -14.20
C ILE A 36 26.77 -7.35 -15.65
N ARG A 37 25.86 -8.30 -15.89
CA ARG A 37 25.29 -8.60 -17.19
C ARG A 37 23.78 -8.50 -17.14
N LEU A 38 23.22 -7.73 -18.06
CA LEU A 38 21.78 -7.59 -18.26
C LEU A 38 21.37 -8.36 -19.51
N ALA A 39 20.55 -9.39 -19.35
CA ALA A 39 19.93 -10.15 -20.42
C ALA A 39 18.45 -9.77 -20.57
N GLY A 40 17.93 -9.86 -21.80
CA GLY A 40 16.54 -9.51 -22.15
C GLY A 40 16.32 -8.04 -22.51
N ALA A 41 17.34 -7.20 -22.31
CA ALA A 41 17.34 -5.77 -22.65
C ALA A 41 17.54 -5.53 -24.16
N GLU A 42 16.94 -4.44 -24.66
CA GLU A 42 17.08 -4.01 -26.05
C GLU A 42 18.46 -3.41 -26.35
N ALA A 43 18.78 -3.25 -27.63
CA ALA A 43 20.05 -2.68 -28.05
C ALA A 43 20.18 -1.23 -27.56
N GLY A 44 21.23 -0.96 -26.77
CA GLY A 44 21.53 0.36 -26.20
C GLY A 44 21.13 0.51 -24.74
N GLU A 45 20.33 -0.42 -24.21
CA GLU A 45 20.02 -0.48 -22.79
C GLU A 45 21.21 -1.08 -22.01
N ARG A 46 21.66 -0.38 -20.98
CA ARG A 46 22.85 -0.81 -20.22
C ARG A 46 22.84 -0.36 -18.78
N ILE A 47 23.49 -1.15 -17.94
CA ILE A 47 23.73 -0.81 -16.54
C ILE A 47 25.04 -0.04 -16.44
N THR A 48 25.00 1.08 -15.74
CA THR A 48 26.14 1.97 -15.48
C THR A 48 26.19 2.32 -14.00
N ARG A 49 27.18 3.13 -13.59
CA ARG A 49 27.19 3.76 -12.27
C ARG A 49 27.21 5.26 -12.40
N TYR A 50 26.44 5.92 -11.53
CA TYR A 50 26.46 7.36 -11.33
C TYR A 50 26.68 7.62 -9.85
N ASN A 51 27.80 8.28 -9.51
CA ASN A 51 28.22 8.53 -8.12
C ASN A 51 28.16 7.27 -7.23
N GLY A 52 28.65 6.14 -7.76
CA GLY A 52 28.68 4.86 -7.06
C GLY A 52 27.36 4.07 -7.07
N ALA A 53 26.22 4.71 -7.33
CA ALA A 53 24.93 4.04 -7.45
C ALA A 53 24.73 3.41 -8.84
N LEU A 54 24.12 2.23 -8.89
CA LEU A 54 23.76 1.59 -10.16
C LEU A 54 22.64 2.38 -10.85
N ALA A 55 22.78 2.53 -12.16
CA ALA A 55 21.89 3.30 -13.00
C ALA A 55 21.58 2.52 -14.28
N LEU A 56 20.32 2.56 -14.72
CA LEU A 56 19.89 2.03 -16.00
C LEU A 56 19.98 3.16 -17.04
N ARG A 57 20.56 2.87 -18.21
CA ARG A 57 20.61 3.81 -19.34
C ARG A 57 19.78 3.22 -20.47
N MET A 58 18.93 4.05 -21.05
CA MET A 58 18.07 3.71 -22.16
C MET A 58 18.20 4.78 -23.25
N PRO A 59 18.13 4.41 -24.53
CA PRO A 59 18.06 5.38 -25.62
C PRO A 59 16.73 6.15 -25.59
N GLY A 60 16.71 7.35 -26.18
CA GLY A 60 15.50 8.17 -26.32
C GLY A 60 15.46 9.41 -25.43
N THR A 61 14.30 10.08 -25.42
CA THR A 61 14.02 11.25 -24.57
C THR A 61 13.51 10.82 -23.19
N ALA A 62 13.62 11.70 -22.20
CA ALA A 62 13.10 11.47 -20.85
C ALA A 62 11.64 10.96 -20.85
N ARG A 63 10.78 11.62 -21.64
CA ARG A 63 9.36 11.25 -21.77
C ARG A 63 9.17 9.88 -22.43
N SER A 64 9.95 9.56 -23.47
CA SER A 64 9.85 8.25 -24.14
C SER A 64 10.29 7.11 -23.23
N ILE A 65 11.37 7.29 -22.47
CA ILE A 65 11.90 6.29 -21.54
C ILE A 65 10.87 6.01 -20.44
N VAL A 66 10.37 7.05 -19.77
CA VAL A 66 9.32 6.92 -18.75
C VAL A 66 8.05 6.26 -19.29
N THR A 67 7.64 6.64 -20.51
CA THR A 67 6.48 6.07 -21.17
C THR A 67 6.65 4.58 -21.43
N GLU A 68 7.82 4.15 -21.92
CA GLU A 68 8.09 2.74 -22.18
C GLU A 68 8.13 1.92 -20.88
N MET A 69 8.81 2.42 -19.85
CA MET A 69 8.89 1.77 -18.53
C MET A 69 7.51 1.54 -17.91
N LEU A 70 6.64 2.56 -17.97
CA LEU A 70 5.27 2.45 -17.46
C LEU A 70 4.37 1.58 -18.34
N HIS A 71 4.56 1.60 -19.66
CA HIS A 71 3.87 0.67 -20.57
C HIS A 71 4.24 -0.78 -20.29
N GLU A 72 5.51 -1.04 -20.01
CA GLU A 72 5.97 -2.38 -19.67
C GLU A 72 5.37 -2.87 -18.35
N ILE A 73 5.40 -2.04 -17.30
CA ILE A 73 4.70 -2.34 -16.03
C ILE A 73 3.23 -2.67 -16.30
N ARG A 74 2.54 -1.81 -17.07
CA ARG A 74 1.13 -2.00 -17.37
C ARG A 74 0.81 -3.30 -18.13
N ARG A 75 1.73 -3.75 -18.98
CA ARG A 75 1.58 -4.97 -19.79
C ARG A 75 2.10 -6.22 -19.08
N ALA A 76 2.82 -6.07 -17.97
CA ALA A 76 3.31 -7.19 -17.19
C ALA A 76 2.12 -8.06 -16.73
N GLY A 77 2.32 -9.37 -16.67
CA GLY A 77 1.26 -10.32 -16.27
C GLY A 77 0.70 -10.06 -14.86
N ALA A 78 1.42 -9.31 -14.03
CA ALA A 78 0.95 -8.85 -12.73
C ALA A 78 -0.23 -7.86 -12.82
N PHE A 79 -0.37 -7.10 -13.92
CA PHE A 79 -1.41 -6.07 -14.12
C PHE A 79 -2.45 -6.45 -15.18
N VAL A 80 -2.28 -7.60 -15.84
CA VAL A 80 -3.14 -8.06 -16.93
C VAL A 80 -3.69 -9.45 -16.59
N ARG A 81 -4.99 -9.64 -16.81
CA ARG A 81 -5.65 -10.94 -16.69
C ARG A 81 -5.37 -11.79 -17.94
N PRO A 82 -5.56 -13.13 -17.89
CA PRO A 82 -5.35 -14.00 -19.06
C PRO A 82 -6.20 -13.64 -20.29
N ASP A 83 -7.34 -12.97 -20.09
CA ASP A 83 -8.22 -12.48 -21.16
C ASP A 83 -7.78 -11.13 -21.77
N GLY A 84 -6.66 -10.56 -21.30
CA GLY A 84 -6.12 -9.28 -21.75
C GLY A 84 -6.71 -8.05 -21.04
N SER A 85 -7.70 -8.23 -20.15
CA SER A 85 -8.24 -7.12 -19.35
C SER A 85 -7.28 -6.70 -18.24
N HIS A 86 -7.35 -5.45 -17.79
CA HIS A 86 -6.54 -4.97 -16.68
C HIS A 86 -7.10 -5.42 -15.34
N ARG A 87 -6.21 -5.89 -14.48
CA ARG A 87 -6.53 -6.18 -13.08
C ARG A 87 -6.86 -4.89 -12.34
N GLU A 88 -7.82 -4.98 -11.44
CA GLU A 88 -8.10 -3.96 -10.44
C GLU A 88 -6.98 -3.92 -9.40
N PRO A 89 -6.79 -2.80 -8.69
CA PRO A 89 -5.71 -2.66 -7.71
C PRO A 89 -5.63 -3.82 -6.71
N TRP A 90 -6.77 -4.25 -6.15
CA TRP A 90 -6.83 -5.34 -5.16
C TRP A 90 -6.63 -6.75 -5.72
N GLU A 91 -6.47 -6.90 -7.04
CA GLU A 91 -6.15 -8.18 -7.68
C GLU A 91 -4.66 -8.35 -8.00
N VAL A 92 -3.87 -7.30 -7.80
CA VAL A 92 -2.41 -7.29 -8.00
C VAL A 92 -1.74 -7.69 -6.68
N LEU A 93 -0.58 -8.34 -6.73
CA LEU A 93 0.18 -8.59 -5.50
C LEU A 93 0.75 -7.27 -4.96
N ALA A 94 0.84 -7.14 -3.63
CA ALA A 94 1.35 -5.94 -2.98
C ALA A 94 2.75 -5.54 -3.48
N ASN A 95 3.63 -6.51 -3.74
CA ASN A 95 4.98 -6.24 -4.25
C ASN A 95 4.97 -5.64 -5.65
N ASP A 96 4.16 -6.18 -6.57
CA ASP A 96 4.04 -5.66 -7.93
C ASP A 96 3.38 -4.27 -7.94
N TRP A 97 2.37 -4.09 -7.09
CA TRP A 97 1.70 -2.79 -6.89
C TRP A 97 2.67 -1.73 -6.34
N ASN A 98 3.43 -2.08 -5.31
CA ASN A 98 4.43 -1.17 -4.73
C ASN A 98 5.54 -0.83 -5.72
N GLY A 99 5.95 -1.80 -6.57
CA GLY A 99 6.93 -1.58 -7.63
C GLY A 99 6.56 -0.45 -8.60
N LEU A 100 5.27 -0.25 -8.89
CA LEU A 100 4.78 0.87 -9.69
C LEU A 100 5.10 2.23 -9.03
N PHE A 101 4.87 2.36 -7.73
CA PHE A 101 5.12 3.62 -7.01
C PHE A 101 6.61 3.81 -6.68
N GLU A 102 7.34 2.73 -6.45
CA GLU A 102 8.80 2.79 -6.32
C GLU A 102 9.45 3.35 -7.59
N PHE A 103 8.93 3.05 -8.78
CA PHE A 103 9.43 3.66 -10.01
C PHE A 103 9.29 5.20 -10.03
N VAL A 104 8.23 5.75 -9.43
CA VAL A 104 8.08 7.21 -9.27
C VAL A 104 9.15 7.76 -8.33
N GLU A 105 9.46 7.04 -7.26
CA GLU A 105 10.56 7.40 -6.35
C GLU A 105 11.91 7.40 -7.07
N PHE A 106 12.18 6.43 -7.95
CA PHE A 106 13.38 6.44 -8.79
C PHE A 106 13.41 7.63 -9.76
N CYS A 107 12.26 8.03 -10.29
CA CYS A 107 12.15 9.22 -11.14
C CYS A 107 12.48 10.54 -10.40
N ARG A 108 12.50 10.56 -9.05
CA ARG A 108 12.99 11.73 -8.30
C ARG A 108 14.51 11.92 -8.39
N ASN A 109 15.25 10.87 -8.77
CA ASN A 109 16.68 10.96 -9.06
C ASN A 109 16.96 10.66 -10.54
N PRO A 110 16.78 11.66 -11.43
CA PRO A 110 16.85 11.44 -12.88
C PRO A 110 18.18 10.88 -13.35
N ASN A 111 19.27 11.12 -12.63
CA ASN A 111 20.60 10.59 -12.98
C ASN A 111 20.67 9.05 -12.91
N LEU A 112 19.73 8.37 -12.26
CA LEU A 112 19.69 6.90 -12.21
C LEU A 112 19.07 6.28 -13.47
N LEU A 113 18.38 7.08 -14.29
CA LEU A 113 17.69 6.63 -15.51
C LEU A 113 18.20 7.35 -16.76
N LEU A 114 18.50 8.64 -16.65
CA LEU A 114 18.90 9.53 -17.74
C LEU A 114 20.41 9.82 -17.69
N SER A 115 21.01 9.97 -18.86
CA SER A 115 22.34 10.57 -19.04
C SER A 115 22.31 12.09 -18.87
N SER A 116 23.47 12.71 -18.66
CA SER A 116 23.61 14.18 -18.58
C SER A 116 23.02 14.87 -19.81
N ASP A 117 23.35 14.40 -21.01
CA ASP A 117 22.84 14.96 -22.27
C ASP A 117 21.30 14.89 -22.35
N GLN A 118 20.70 13.78 -21.91
CA GLN A 118 19.24 13.62 -21.86
C GLN A 118 18.60 14.58 -20.85
N ILE A 119 19.24 14.80 -19.70
CA ILE A 119 18.77 15.75 -18.67
C ILE A 119 18.87 17.18 -19.20
N GLU A 120 19.98 17.55 -19.84
CA GLU A 120 20.17 18.87 -20.45
C GLU A 120 19.13 19.14 -21.54
N ALA A 121 18.91 18.18 -22.44
CA ALA A 121 17.90 18.28 -23.49
C ALA A 121 16.48 18.45 -22.91
N ALA A 122 16.10 17.64 -21.93
CA ALA A 122 14.79 17.73 -21.29
C ALA A 122 14.62 19.04 -20.49
N THR A 123 15.69 19.54 -19.88
CA THR A 123 15.70 20.83 -19.19
C THR A 123 15.53 21.99 -20.16
N ALA A 124 16.21 21.95 -21.31
CA ALA A 124 16.05 22.94 -22.37
C ALA A 124 14.63 22.95 -22.93
N GLU A 125 14.04 21.78 -23.18
CA GLU A 125 12.65 21.64 -23.64
C GLU A 125 11.66 22.21 -22.61
N ALA A 126 11.79 21.85 -21.33
CA ALA A 126 10.93 22.36 -20.27
C ALA A 126 11.04 23.89 -20.13
N ARG A 127 12.26 24.42 -20.21
CA ARG A 127 12.52 25.87 -20.15
C ARG A 127 11.88 26.60 -21.33
N ALA A 128 11.95 26.05 -22.54
CA ALA A 128 11.30 26.62 -23.71
C ALA A 128 9.77 26.67 -23.55
N ALA A 129 9.19 25.73 -22.79
CA ALA A 129 7.78 25.73 -22.40
C ALA A 129 7.47 26.56 -21.13
N GLY A 130 8.44 27.29 -20.57
CA GLY A 130 8.25 28.11 -19.36
C GLY A 130 8.13 27.32 -18.06
N LYS A 131 8.63 26.07 -18.02
CA LYS A 131 8.57 25.16 -16.86
C LYS A 131 9.96 24.73 -16.41
N HIS A 132 10.05 24.19 -15.20
CA HIS A 132 11.22 23.45 -14.74
C HIS A 132 11.08 21.96 -15.06
N PHE A 133 12.18 21.32 -15.43
CA PHE A 133 12.19 19.88 -15.67
C PHE A 133 12.25 19.12 -14.35
N VAL A 134 11.24 18.28 -14.12
CA VAL A 134 11.18 17.34 -13.00
C VAL A 134 10.72 16.00 -13.55
N LEU A 135 11.58 14.98 -13.50
CA LEU A 135 11.29 13.68 -14.11
C LEU A 135 10.13 12.96 -13.40
N SER A 136 9.99 13.11 -12.08
CA SER A 136 8.83 12.55 -11.36
C SER A 136 7.51 13.11 -11.86
N ASP A 137 7.44 14.38 -12.26
CA ASP A 137 6.21 14.97 -12.79
C ASP A 137 5.87 14.36 -14.15
N VAL A 138 6.88 14.15 -15.01
CA VAL A 138 6.71 13.43 -16.27
C VAL A 138 6.21 12.00 -16.03
N CYS A 139 6.71 11.33 -14.99
CA CYS A 139 6.24 10.01 -14.57
C CYS A 139 4.77 10.04 -14.12
N ILE A 140 4.39 11.01 -13.28
CA ILE A 140 3.03 11.14 -12.76
C ILE A 140 2.04 11.48 -13.87
N GLU A 141 2.35 12.45 -14.74
CA GLU A 141 1.55 12.77 -15.93
C GLU A 141 1.35 11.54 -16.82
N THR A 142 2.40 10.74 -16.98
CA THR A 142 2.35 9.51 -17.79
C THR A 142 1.53 8.43 -17.10
N MET A 143 1.60 8.30 -15.78
CA MET A 143 0.76 7.41 -15.01
C MET A 143 -0.71 7.78 -15.14
N GLU A 144 -1.07 9.06 -15.02
CA GLU A 144 -2.45 9.53 -15.18
C GLU A 144 -2.99 9.19 -16.57
N ARG A 145 -2.20 9.42 -17.62
CA ARG A 145 -2.58 9.10 -19.00
C ARG A 145 -2.76 7.60 -19.22
N LEU A 146 -1.87 6.78 -18.66
CA LEU A 146 -1.89 5.34 -18.86
C LEU A 146 -2.91 4.70 -17.90
N PHE A 147 -2.64 4.72 -16.60
CA PHE A 147 -3.43 4.00 -15.61
C PHE A 147 -4.73 4.71 -15.21
N GLY A 148 -4.90 5.99 -15.55
CA GLY A 148 -6.06 6.79 -15.12
C GLY A 148 -5.91 7.40 -13.73
N PHE A 149 -4.72 7.29 -13.12
CA PHE A 149 -4.40 7.83 -11.80
C PHE A 149 -2.91 8.20 -11.67
N GLY A 150 -2.61 9.15 -10.79
CA GLY A 150 -1.25 9.61 -10.51
C GLY A 150 -0.60 8.96 -9.28
N TYR A 151 0.36 9.63 -8.66
CA TYR A 151 1.12 9.11 -7.50
C TYR A 151 0.26 8.77 -6.27
N CYS A 152 -0.88 9.44 -6.10
CA CYS A 152 -1.81 9.16 -5.01
C CYS A 152 -2.65 7.90 -5.24
N GLY A 153 -2.46 7.17 -6.35
CA GLY A 153 -3.21 5.96 -6.68
C GLY A 153 -4.66 6.21 -7.13
N PRO A 154 -5.39 5.15 -7.49
CA PRO A 154 -6.78 5.25 -7.91
C PRO A 154 -7.73 5.45 -6.71
N ARG A 155 -9.00 5.66 -7.03
CA ARG A 155 -10.06 5.72 -6.02
C ARG A 155 -10.24 4.37 -5.32
N LEU A 156 -10.46 4.42 -4.01
CA LEU A 156 -10.78 3.24 -3.22
C LEU A 156 -12.19 2.72 -3.55
N PRO A 157 -12.41 1.39 -3.61
CA PRO A 157 -13.72 0.81 -3.87
C PRO A 157 -14.81 1.36 -2.95
N GLY A 158 -15.92 1.85 -3.53
CA GLY A 158 -17.04 2.38 -2.75
C GLY A 158 -16.77 3.69 -2.00
N SER A 159 -15.62 4.33 -2.22
CA SER A 159 -15.23 5.60 -1.60
C SER A 159 -14.91 6.68 -2.64
N ARG A 160 -14.91 7.94 -2.21
CA ARG A 160 -14.44 9.08 -3.01
C ARG A 160 -12.94 9.34 -2.82
N GLU A 161 -12.33 8.71 -1.83
CA GLU A 161 -10.92 8.86 -1.48
C GLU A 161 -10.02 8.17 -2.51
N VAL A 162 -8.83 8.75 -2.73
CA VAL A 162 -7.75 8.17 -3.54
C VAL A 162 -6.62 7.76 -2.62
N HIS A 163 -6.00 6.61 -2.89
CA HIS A 163 -4.87 6.16 -2.09
C HIS A 163 -3.93 5.25 -2.88
N SER A 164 -2.62 5.31 -2.61
CA SER A 164 -1.61 4.44 -3.24
C SER A 164 -1.31 3.19 -2.43
N LEU A 165 -1.57 3.19 -1.12
CA LEU A 165 -1.38 2.01 -0.26
C LEU A 165 -2.26 0.82 -0.69
N HIS A 166 -1.62 -0.30 -1.04
CA HIS A 166 -2.30 -1.50 -1.54
C HIS A 166 -3.27 -2.12 -0.51
N SER A 167 -2.89 -2.14 0.77
CA SER A 167 -3.72 -2.75 1.82
C SER A 167 -5.08 -2.07 1.96
N LEU A 168 -5.16 -0.76 1.73
CA LEU A 168 -6.44 -0.06 1.71
C LEU A 168 -7.31 -0.48 0.52
N HIS A 169 -6.75 -0.66 -0.68
CA HIS A 169 -7.52 -1.16 -1.82
C HIS A 169 -8.09 -2.55 -1.54
N VAL A 170 -7.30 -3.44 -0.94
CA VAL A 170 -7.77 -4.76 -0.53
C VAL A 170 -8.83 -4.67 0.56
N ALA A 171 -8.62 -3.88 1.61
CA ALA A 171 -9.60 -3.71 2.69
C ALA A 171 -10.95 -3.17 2.18
N TYR A 172 -10.93 -2.15 1.32
CA TYR A 172 -12.14 -1.57 0.74
C TYR A 172 -12.81 -2.51 -0.28
N ALA A 173 -12.04 -3.30 -1.04
CA ALA A 173 -12.60 -4.34 -1.91
C ALA A 173 -13.33 -5.42 -1.10
N LEU A 174 -12.72 -5.90 -0.02
CA LEU A 174 -13.34 -6.86 0.90
C LEU A 174 -14.57 -6.29 1.58
N LEU A 175 -14.53 -5.00 1.97
CA LEU A 175 -15.67 -4.31 2.56
C LEU A 175 -16.86 -4.26 1.58
N ALA A 176 -16.59 -4.02 0.30
CA ALA A 176 -17.58 -4.03 -0.77
C ALA A 176 -17.95 -5.45 -1.26
N ASN A 177 -17.40 -6.50 -0.64
CA ASN A 177 -17.55 -7.90 -1.06
C ASN A 177 -17.18 -8.16 -2.53
N LEU A 178 -16.15 -7.44 -3.01
CA LEU A 178 -15.55 -7.68 -4.32
C LEU A 178 -14.63 -8.90 -4.26
N PRO A 179 -14.47 -9.63 -5.37
CA PRO A 179 -13.57 -10.78 -5.42
C PRO A 179 -12.12 -10.31 -5.29
N VAL A 180 -11.45 -10.76 -4.22
CA VAL A 180 -10.01 -10.57 -4.00
C VAL A 180 -9.33 -11.93 -4.17
N PRO A 181 -8.32 -12.08 -5.05
CA PRO A 181 -7.64 -13.35 -5.25
C PRO A 181 -6.98 -13.89 -3.99
N ASP A 182 -7.06 -15.21 -3.77
CA ASP A 182 -6.48 -15.84 -2.56
C ASP A 182 -4.98 -15.60 -2.42
N MET A 183 -4.24 -15.54 -3.54
CA MET A 183 -2.80 -15.22 -3.53
C MET A 183 -2.50 -13.84 -2.96
N VAL A 184 -3.42 -12.87 -3.16
CA VAL A 184 -3.30 -11.53 -2.57
C VAL A 184 -3.59 -11.61 -1.08
N LEU A 185 -4.67 -12.29 -0.69
CA LEU A 185 -5.05 -12.45 0.72
C LEU A 185 -3.98 -13.18 1.53
N GLU A 186 -3.32 -14.18 0.95
CA GLU A 186 -2.27 -14.95 1.63
C GLU A 186 -1.08 -14.06 2.03
N ALA A 187 -0.64 -13.17 1.13
CA ALA A 187 0.43 -12.21 1.44
C ALA A 187 0.08 -11.35 2.66
N TYR A 188 -1.20 -10.98 2.80
CA TYR A 188 -1.71 -10.20 3.92
C TYR A 188 -1.90 -11.00 5.22
N ARG A 189 -2.16 -12.31 5.15
CA ARG A 189 -2.24 -13.18 6.33
C ARG A 189 -0.87 -13.37 6.99
N THR A 190 0.19 -13.31 6.20
CA THR A 190 1.57 -13.51 6.68
C THR A 190 2.25 -12.24 7.21
N ASP A 191 1.65 -11.06 6.99
CA ASP A 191 2.22 -9.77 7.40
C ASP A 191 1.33 -9.10 8.46
N PRO A 192 1.71 -9.18 9.76
CA PRO A 192 0.91 -8.61 10.84
C PRO A 192 0.84 -7.08 10.82
N GLU A 193 1.75 -6.40 10.12
CA GLU A 193 1.80 -4.94 10.08
C GLU A 193 1.08 -4.35 8.85
N ALA A 194 0.63 -5.20 7.93
CA ALA A 194 0.08 -4.77 6.65
C ALA A 194 -1.16 -3.85 6.77
N PHE A 195 -1.93 -4.02 7.84
CA PHE A 195 -3.14 -3.25 8.16
C PHE A 195 -2.96 -2.31 9.34
N ARG A 196 -1.72 -1.94 9.71
CA ARG A 196 -1.45 -1.04 10.85
C ARG A 196 -2.30 0.25 10.86
N TYR A 197 -2.60 0.80 9.69
CA TYR A 197 -3.40 2.02 9.53
C TYR A 197 -4.85 1.77 9.10
N SER A 198 -5.25 0.50 8.99
CA SER A 198 -6.57 0.06 8.54
C SER A 198 -6.94 -1.28 9.17
N GLU A 199 -6.88 -1.33 10.51
CA GLU A 199 -6.99 -2.57 11.31
C GLU A 199 -8.31 -3.32 11.07
N TRP A 200 -9.38 -2.61 10.73
CA TRP A 200 -10.66 -3.18 10.30
C TRP A 200 -10.55 -4.01 9.01
N GLY A 201 -9.54 -3.77 8.17
CA GLY A 201 -9.23 -4.59 6.99
C GLY A 201 -8.70 -5.97 7.36
N GLU A 202 -7.91 -6.07 8.44
CA GLU A 202 -7.42 -7.35 8.96
C GLU A 202 -8.59 -8.26 9.36
N VAL A 203 -9.61 -7.68 10.02
CA VAL A 203 -10.85 -8.38 10.38
C VAL A 203 -11.51 -8.99 9.15
N LEU A 204 -11.57 -8.28 8.03
CA LEU A 204 -12.18 -8.77 6.79
C LEU A 204 -11.34 -9.84 6.08
N VAL A 205 -10.01 -9.82 6.26
CA VAL A 205 -9.13 -10.91 5.78
C VAL A 205 -9.36 -12.18 6.59
N ARG A 206 -9.47 -12.05 7.92
CA ARG A 206 -9.59 -13.16 8.87
C ARG A 206 -10.99 -13.76 8.98
N VAL A 207 -12.03 -12.93 8.85
CA VAL A 207 -13.44 -13.31 9.06
C VAL A 207 -14.24 -13.01 7.78
N PRO A 208 -14.19 -13.89 6.76
CA PRO A 208 -14.86 -13.65 5.49
C PRO A 208 -16.37 -13.42 5.60
N ARG A 209 -17.02 -13.95 6.64
CA ARG A 209 -18.46 -13.76 6.87
C ARG A 209 -18.88 -12.31 7.07
N LEU A 210 -17.96 -11.41 7.42
CA LEU A 210 -18.25 -9.98 7.63
C LEU A 210 -18.17 -9.14 6.34
N ARG A 211 -17.67 -9.70 5.24
CA ARG A 211 -17.48 -8.99 3.95
C ARG A 211 -18.82 -8.59 3.33
N GLY A 212 -19.00 -7.30 3.07
CA GLY A 212 -20.24 -6.74 2.50
C GLY A 212 -21.48 -6.80 3.39
N VAL A 213 -21.36 -7.31 4.63
CA VAL A 213 -22.51 -7.46 5.53
C VAL A 213 -22.69 -6.23 6.43
N ILE A 214 -21.58 -5.66 6.90
CA ILE A 214 -21.58 -4.48 7.78
C ILE A 214 -21.11 -3.25 6.99
N PRO A 215 -21.87 -2.14 6.99
CA PRO A 215 -21.41 -0.88 6.40
C PRO A 215 -20.06 -0.41 6.96
N GLY A 216 -19.20 0.15 6.12
CA GLY A 216 -17.81 0.46 6.46
C GLY A 216 -17.64 1.33 7.70
N ALA A 217 -18.43 2.40 7.83
CA ALA A 217 -18.35 3.29 8.99
C ALA A 217 -18.66 2.54 10.30
N LYS A 218 -19.73 1.73 10.32
CA LYS A 218 -20.08 0.86 11.44
C LYS A 218 -18.98 -0.16 11.75
N LEU A 219 -18.46 -0.86 10.75
CA LEU A 219 -17.40 -1.86 10.95
C LEU A 219 -16.14 -1.24 11.53
N ARG A 220 -15.73 -0.06 11.04
CA ARG A 220 -14.56 0.67 11.55
C ARG A 220 -14.72 1.01 13.03
N THR A 221 -15.89 1.55 13.41
CA THR A 221 -16.15 1.88 14.81
C THR A 221 -16.21 0.62 15.68
N ILE A 222 -16.92 -0.43 15.26
CA ILE A 222 -16.98 -1.70 15.99
C ILE A 222 -15.59 -2.30 16.18
N ALA A 223 -14.77 -2.37 15.12
CA ALA A 223 -13.42 -2.91 15.19
C ALA A 223 -12.53 -2.12 16.16
N SER A 224 -12.64 -0.79 16.14
CA SER A 224 -11.93 0.09 17.06
C SER A 224 -12.32 -0.17 18.53
N VAL A 225 -13.62 -0.24 18.82
CA VAL A 225 -14.13 -0.48 20.18
C VAL A 225 -13.73 -1.87 20.69
N MET A 226 -13.91 -2.91 19.86
CA MET A 226 -13.52 -4.29 20.21
C MET A 226 -12.03 -4.38 20.55
N ARG A 227 -11.17 -3.76 19.73
CA ARG A 227 -9.73 -3.72 19.96
C ARG A 227 -9.37 -2.99 21.26
N HIS A 228 -9.95 -1.81 21.49
CA HIS A 228 -9.70 -1.03 22.71
C HIS A 228 -10.03 -1.83 23.98
N ASN A 229 -11.08 -2.65 23.91
CA ASN A 229 -11.52 -3.51 25.00
C ASN A 229 -10.87 -4.91 25.01
N GLY A 230 -9.85 -5.14 24.17
CA GLY A 230 -9.11 -6.41 24.12
C GLY A 230 -9.94 -7.61 23.64
N LYS A 231 -11.08 -7.37 22.99
CA LYS A 231 -11.98 -8.41 22.49
C LYS A 231 -11.65 -8.72 21.02
N PRO A 232 -11.35 -9.98 20.67
CA PRO A 232 -11.10 -10.35 19.27
C PRO A 232 -12.41 -10.33 18.47
N ILE A 233 -12.32 -10.04 17.17
CA ILE A 233 -13.39 -10.31 16.21
C ILE A 233 -13.03 -11.60 15.47
N ASP A 234 -13.93 -12.57 15.49
CA ASP A 234 -13.74 -13.90 14.92
C ASP A 234 -15.05 -14.51 14.39
N GLU A 235 -14.98 -15.75 13.92
CA GLU A 235 -16.12 -16.48 13.37
C GLU A 235 -17.22 -16.77 14.40
N GLN A 236 -16.90 -16.80 15.70
CA GLN A 236 -17.86 -17.10 16.77
C GLN A 236 -18.74 -15.89 17.08
N ASN A 237 -18.20 -14.67 16.94
CA ASN A 237 -18.94 -13.43 17.20
C ASN A 237 -19.39 -12.67 15.93
N ALA A 238 -19.07 -13.15 14.73
CA ALA A 238 -19.45 -12.49 13.47
C ALA A 238 -20.97 -12.25 13.32
N ASP A 239 -21.80 -13.23 13.70
CA ASP A 239 -23.26 -13.14 13.57
C ASP A 239 -23.87 -12.12 14.53
N ILE A 240 -23.42 -12.11 15.79
CA ILE A 240 -23.90 -11.14 16.78
C ILE A 240 -23.44 -9.73 16.43
N LEU A 241 -22.19 -9.54 15.97
CA LEU A 241 -21.69 -8.24 15.52
C LEU A 241 -22.49 -7.71 14.31
N THR A 242 -22.83 -8.59 13.38
CA THR A 242 -23.70 -8.27 12.24
C THR A 242 -25.09 -7.80 12.70
N MET A 243 -25.69 -8.51 13.66
CA MET A 243 -26.98 -8.14 14.21
C MET A 243 -26.91 -6.78 14.91
N LEU A 244 -25.91 -6.55 15.74
CA LEU A 244 -25.76 -5.30 16.49
C LEU A 244 -25.42 -4.10 15.61
N ALA A 245 -24.69 -4.31 14.51
CA ALA A 245 -24.46 -3.26 13.53
C ALA A 245 -25.77 -2.68 12.96
N ARG A 246 -26.88 -3.43 12.97
CA ARG A 246 -28.19 -2.92 12.53
C ARG A 246 -28.82 -1.94 13.54
N LEU A 247 -28.39 -1.98 14.80
CA LEU A 247 -28.85 -1.08 15.86
C LEU A 247 -28.09 0.25 15.86
N LEU A 248 -26.89 0.28 15.27
CA LEU A 248 -26.05 1.47 15.20
C LEU A 248 -26.54 2.47 14.14
N LEU A 249 -26.27 3.76 14.40
CA LEU A 249 -26.31 4.82 13.38
C LEU A 249 -25.39 4.49 12.20
N ASP A 250 -25.66 5.03 11.02
CA ASP A 250 -24.86 4.76 9.81
C ASP A 250 -23.39 5.12 9.95
N ASP A 251 -23.10 6.20 10.65
CA ASP A 251 -21.75 6.62 11.06
C ASP A 251 -21.74 6.80 12.59
N PRO A 252 -21.61 5.69 13.35
CA PRO A 252 -21.80 5.73 14.79
C PRO A 252 -20.56 6.33 15.47
N PRO A 253 -20.73 7.33 16.35
CA PRO A 253 -19.64 7.80 17.18
C PRO A 253 -19.19 6.70 18.14
N TYR A 254 -17.91 6.73 18.52
CA TYR A 254 -17.30 5.69 19.36
C TYR A 254 -18.12 5.34 20.62
N PRO A 255 -18.57 6.30 21.47
CA PRO A 255 -19.31 5.96 22.69
C PRO A 255 -20.64 5.24 22.42
N HIS A 256 -21.34 5.60 21.34
CA HIS A 256 -22.60 4.94 21.00
C HIS A 256 -22.40 3.49 20.58
N ALA A 257 -21.33 3.19 19.85
CA ALA A 257 -21.00 1.82 19.48
C ALA A 257 -20.58 1.00 20.71
N GLU A 258 -19.82 1.61 21.62
CA GLU A 258 -19.42 1.00 22.90
C GLU A 258 -20.62 0.67 23.77
N ASP A 259 -21.54 1.61 23.98
CA ASP A 259 -22.77 1.40 24.77
C ASP A 259 -23.61 0.23 24.22
N VAL A 260 -23.76 0.14 22.88
CA VAL A 260 -24.54 -0.95 22.26
C VAL A 260 -23.85 -2.30 22.43
N LEU A 261 -22.52 -2.36 22.25
CA LEU A 261 -21.75 -3.60 22.42
C LEU A 261 -21.73 -4.06 23.89
N HIS A 262 -21.61 -3.12 24.82
CA HIS A 262 -21.67 -3.36 26.27
C HIS A 262 -23.05 -3.86 26.72
N ALA A 263 -24.13 -3.17 26.31
CA ALA A 263 -25.51 -3.55 26.66
C ALA A 263 -25.89 -4.97 26.19
N HIS A 264 -25.19 -5.52 25.20
CA HIS A 264 -25.39 -6.88 24.68
C HIS A 264 -24.29 -7.87 25.11
N GLY A 265 -23.43 -7.50 26.06
CA GLY A 265 -22.47 -8.39 26.70
C GLY A 265 -21.29 -8.82 25.83
N LEU A 266 -20.97 -8.08 24.75
CA LEU A 266 -19.75 -8.34 23.95
C LEU A 266 -18.49 -7.74 24.56
N ILE A 267 -18.67 -6.74 25.41
CA ILE A 267 -17.61 -6.01 26.08
C ILE A 267 -17.93 -5.99 27.58
N ASP A 268 -16.90 -6.20 28.38
CA ASP A 268 -17.03 -6.25 29.84
C ASP A 268 -16.95 -4.84 30.44
N ASP A 269 -17.43 -4.69 31.66
CA ASP A 269 -17.14 -3.49 32.46
C ASP A 269 -15.63 -3.32 32.60
N LEU A 270 -15.13 -2.11 32.33
CA LEU A 270 -13.75 -1.77 32.64
C LEU A 270 -13.54 -1.88 34.15
N PRO A 271 -12.51 -2.62 34.61
CA PRO A 271 -12.21 -2.68 36.03
C PRO A 271 -11.89 -1.27 36.53
N LEU A 272 -12.47 -0.89 37.66
CA LEU A 272 -12.12 0.36 38.32
C LEU A 272 -10.60 0.36 38.58
N PRO A 273 -9.91 1.48 38.35
CA PRO A 273 -8.50 1.59 38.71
C PRO A 273 -8.29 1.20 40.18
N GLU A 274 -7.20 0.48 40.48
CA GLU A 274 -6.93 -0.02 41.83
C GLU A 274 -6.95 1.09 42.90
N THR A 275 -6.72 2.34 42.51
CA THR A 275 -6.83 3.52 43.37
C THR A 275 -8.21 3.69 44.00
N PHE A 276 -9.28 3.25 43.34
CA PHE A 276 -10.65 3.27 43.86
C PHE A 276 -10.96 2.06 44.76
N SER A 277 -10.12 1.03 44.73
CA SER A 277 -10.20 -0.12 45.64
C SER A 277 -9.44 0.12 46.96
N LYS A 278 -8.65 1.19 47.04
CA LYS A 278 -7.95 1.60 48.26
C LYS A 278 -8.86 2.54 49.07
N PRO A 279 -9.20 2.20 50.33
CA PRO A 279 -9.88 3.14 51.22
C PRO A 279 -9.05 4.42 51.33
N VAL A 280 -9.65 5.56 51.00
CA VAL A 280 -9.04 6.87 51.23
C VAL A 280 -9.29 7.22 52.69
N ASP A 281 -8.22 7.46 53.45
CA ASP A 281 -8.32 8.02 54.78
C ASP A 281 -8.83 9.47 54.66
N VAL A 282 -10.11 9.66 54.92
CA VAL A 282 -10.78 10.97 54.90
C VAL A 282 -10.61 11.72 56.22
N GLY A 283 -9.81 11.18 57.15
CA GLY A 283 -9.62 11.71 58.50
C GLY A 283 -10.82 11.50 59.41
N GLU A 284 -10.62 11.70 60.71
CA GLU A 284 -11.71 11.74 61.67
C GLU A 284 -12.38 13.12 61.66
N PRO A 285 -13.73 13.20 61.71
CA PRO A 285 -14.43 14.48 61.76
C PRO A 285 -14.01 15.27 63.00
N VAL A 286 -13.35 16.42 62.79
CA VAL A 286 -12.86 17.32 63.85
C VAL A 286 -13.93 18.27 64.39
N SER A 287 -15.21 18.02 64.09
CA SER A 287 -16.32 18.92 64.42
C SER A 287 -17.55 18.12 64.88
N PRO A 288 -18.22 18.52 65.98
CA PRO A 288 -19.38 17.83 66.55
C PRO A 288 -20.70 18.00 65.75
N LEU A 289 -20.63 18.34 64.47
CA LEU A 289 -21.78 18.42 63.54
C LEU A 289 -21.69 17.39 62.40
N ALA A 290 -20.86 16.36 62.55
CA ALA A 290 -20.84 15.19 61.66
C ALA A 290 -21.77 14.09 62.18
#